data_AF-G9KWX6-F1
#
_entry.id   AF-G9KWX6-F1
#
_cell.length_a   1.000
_cell.length_b   1.000
_cell.length_c   1.000
_cell.angle_alpha   90.00
_cell.angle_beta   90.00
_cell.angle_gamma   90.00
#
_symmetry.space_group_name_H-M   'P 1'
#
loop_
_entity.id
_entity.type
_entity.pdbx_description
1 polymer ?
#
loop_
_entity_poly.entity_id
_entity_poly.type
_entity_poly.pdbx_seq_one_letter_code
_entity_poly.pdbx_strand_id
1 'polypeptide(L)'
;CKECKNVSEKQEDFLDLTVAVKNVSGLEDALWTMFVEEEVFDCDNLYHCGTCDRLVKATKSAKLRKLPPFLTVSLLRFNFDFVKR
;
A
#
# COMPACT_ATOMS: atom_id res chain seq x y z
N CYS A 1 -2.51 8.27 -12.45
CA CYS A 1 -1.46 8.90 -13.29
C CYS A 1 -1.47 10.41 -13.07
N LYS A 2 -0.33 11.07 -12.81
CA LYS A 2 -0.29 12.53 -12.63
C LYS A 2 -0.29 13.31 -13.95
N GLU A 3 0.12 12.69 -15.05
CA GLU A 3 0.15 13.26 -16.41
C GLU A 3 -1.24 13.28 -17.06
N CYS A 4 -1.79 12.11 -17.42
CA CYS A 4 -3.07 11.99 -18.13
C CYS A 4 -4.31 11.89 -17.23
N LYS A 5 -4.12 11.92 -15.91
CA LYS A 5 -5.19 11.76 -14.89
C LYS A 5 -5.95 10.43 -14.92
N ASN A 6 -5.56 9.48 -15.78
CA ASN A 6 -6.16 8.14 -15.76
C ASN A 6 -5.97 7.47 -14.39
N VAL A 7 -7.05 6.84 -13.93
CA VAL A 7 -7.11 6.07 -12.68
C VAL A 7 -7.23 4.60 -13.04
N SER A 8 -6.26 3.80 -12.58
CA SER A 8 -6.34 2.35 -12.66
C SER A 8 -6.79 1.83 -11.31
N GLU A 9 -7.82 1.00 -11.29
CA GLU A 9 -8.38 0.43 -10.07
C GLU A 9 -8.51 -1.09 -10.22
N LYS A 10 -8.20 -1.81 -9.14
CA LYS A 10 -8.40 -3.25 -9.04
C LYS A 10 -9.08 -3.54 -7.70
N GLN A 11 -10.20 -4.23 -7.74
CA GLN A 11 -10.87 -4.72 -6.55
C GLN A 11 -10.36 -6.12 -6.22
N GLU A 12 -10.02 -6.35 -4.95
CA GLU A 12 -9.51 -7.62 -4.44
C GLU A 12 -10.22 -7.96 -3.13
N ASP A 13 -10.52 -9.24 -2.95
CA ASP A 13 -11.04 -9.77 -1.68
C ASP A 13 -9.88 -10.09 -0.72
N PHE A 14 -10.15 -10.05 0.58
CA PHE A 14 -9.18 -10.37 1.62
C PHE A 14 -9.81 -11.23 2.71
N LEU A 15 -8.99 -12.08 3.35
CA LEU A 15 -9.39 -12.87 4.52
C LEU A 15 -8.84 -12.26 5.82
N ASP A 16 -7.63 -11.70 5.75
CA ASP A 16 -6.98 -10.98 6.83
C ASP A 16 -6.25 -9.75 6.31
N LEU A 17 -6.02 -8.78 7.22
CA LEU A 17 -5.16 -7.63 6.94
C LEU A 17 -3.78 -7.88 7.50
N THR A 18 -2.79 -7.95 6.62
CA THR A 18 -1.40 -8.02 7.01
C THR A 18 -0.83 -6.61 7.16
N VAL A 19 -0.35 -6.27 8.36
CA VAL A 19 0.11 -4.91 8.71
C VAL A 19 1.56 -4.94 9.18
N ALA A 20 2.38 -4.09 8.57
CA ALA A 20 3.73 -3.83 9.01
C ALA A 20 3.69 -2.95 10.27
N VAL A 21 4.26 -3.47 11.36
CA VAL A 21 4.29 -2.76 12.66
C VAL A 21 5.69 -2.33 13.08
N LYS A 22 6.65 -2.37 12.15
CA LYS A 22 7.99 -1.87 12.41
C LYS A 22 7.95 -0.34 12.50
N ASN A 23 8.49 0.22 13.58
CA ASN A 23 8.62 1.67 13.81
C ASN A 23 7.30 2.47 13.84
N VAL A 24 6.15 1.83 14.09
CA VAL A 24 4.87 2.50 14.31
C VAL A 24 4.49 2.45 15.78
N SER A 25 3.76 3.45 16.28
CA SER A 25 3.44 3.55 17.71
C SER A 25 2.22 2.72 18.11
N GLY A 26 1.35 2.39 17.15
CA GLY A 26 0.16 1.59 17.36
C GLY A 26 -0.40 0.97 16.08
N LEU A 27 -1.46 0.16 16.24
CA LEU A 27 -2.17 -0.45 15.12
C LEU A 27 -2.89 0.59 14.25
N GLU A 28 -3.40 1.66 14.88
CA GLU A 28 -4.05 2.76 14.17
C GLU A 28 -3.11 3.42 13.17
N ASP A 29 -1.90 3.79 13.59
CA ASP A 29 -0.86 4.33 12.71
C ASP A 29 -0.53 3.38 11.55
N ALA A 30 -0.39 2.07 11.85
CA ALA A 30 -0.09 1.07 10.84
C ALA A 30 -1.20 0.98 9.79
N LEU A 31 -2.47 0.98 10.22
CA LEU A 31 -3.63 0.95 9.33
C LEU A 31 -3.74 2.24 8.52
N TRP A 32 -3.43 3.39 9.12
CA TRP A 32 -3.43 4.68 8.44
C TRP A 32 -2.41 4.70 7.29
N THR A 33 -1.15 4.38 7.58
CA THR A 33 -0.08 4.38 6.58
C THR A 33 -0.32 3.37 5.47
N MET A 34 -0.92 2.21 5.75
CA MET A 34 -1.10 1.15 4.74
C MET A 34 -2.39 1.24 3.92
N PHE A 35 -3.49 1.75 4.50
CA PHE A 35 -4.82 1.69 3.87
C PHE A 35 -5.53 3.06 3.73
N VAL A 36 -4.85 4.16 4.12
CA VAL A 36 -5.41 5.52 4.00
C VAL A 36 -4.44 6.45 3.28
N GLU A 37 -3.17 6.43 3.66
CA GLU A 37 -2.13 7.26 3.06
C GLU A 37 -1.86 6.89 1.58
N GLU A 38 -1.55 7.90 0.76
CA GLU A 38 -1.16 7.69 -0.63
C GLU A 38 0.36 7.53 -0.75
N GLU A 39 0.79 6.45 -1.37
CA GLU A 39 2.17 6.27 -1.82
C GLU A 39 2.40 7.04 -3.12
N VAL A 40 3.52 7.76 -3.19
CA VAL A 40 3.93 8.52 -4.38
C VAL A 40 4.97 7.73 -5.16
N PHE A 41 4.66 7.42 -6.41
CA PHE A 41 5.61 6.90 -7.38
C PHE A 41 6.39 8.05 -8.01
N ASP A 42 7.67 8.19 -7.64
CA ASP A 42 8.59 9.22 -8.13
C ASP A 42 10.04 8.69 -8.24
N CYS A 43 10.92 9.47 -8.88
CA CYS A 43 12.34 9.20 -9.09
C CYS A 43 12.57 7.83 -9.76
N ASP A 44 13.16 6.88 -9.02
CA ASP A 44 13.49 5.55 -9.55
C ASP A 44 12.29 4.57 -9.52
N ASN A 45 11.21 4.93 -8.83
CA ASN A 45 9.98 4.14 -8.70
C ASN A 45 8.82 4.79 -9.47
N LEU A 46 8.98 4.99 -10.78
CA LEU A 46 7.90 5.53 -11.61
C LEU A 46 6.85 4.46 -11.96
N TYR A 47 5.60 4.90 -12.11
CA TYR A 47 4.49 4.05 -12.52
C TYR A 47 4.40 3.94 -14.05
N HIS A 48 4.28 2.73 -14.59
CA HIS A 48 4.03 2.54 -16.03
C HIS A 48 2.55 2.76 -16.35
N CYS A 49 2.22 3.85 -17.02
CA CYS A 49 0.84 4.15 -17.39
C CYS A 49 0.49 3.57 -18.76
N GLY A 50 -0.40 2.57 -18.81
CA GLY A 50 -0.83 1.96 -20.08
C GLY A 50 -1.53 2.90 -21.07
N THR A 51 -2.11 4.02 -20.60
CA THR A 51 -2.69 5.06 -21.48
C THR A 51 -1.63 5.98 -22.09
N CYS A 52 -0.56 6.28 -21.34
CA CYS A 52 0.54 7.12 -21.82
C CYS A 52 1.65 6.30 -22.49
N ASP A 53 1.63 4.98 -22.32
CA ASP A 53 2.63 4.02 -22.75
C ASP A 53 4.07 4.39 -22.34
N ARG A 54 4.23 4.91 -21.12
CA ARG A 54 5.52 5.32 -20.55
C ARG A 54 5.51 5.36 -19.02
N LEU A 55 6.71 5.43 -18.44
CA LEU A 55 6.91 5.69 -17.01
C LEU A 55 6.55 7.14 -16.66
N VAL A 56 5.74 7.31 -15.61
CA VAL A 56 5.20 8.60 -15.16
C VAL A 56 5.09 8.65 -13.64
N LYS A 57 5.02 9.87 -13.10
CA LYS A 57 4.66 10.06 -11.70
C LYS A 57 3.20 9.68 -11.45
N ALA A 58 2.93 9.03 -10.34
CA ALA A 58 1.58 8.62 -9.94
C ALA A 58 1.43 8.60 -8.42
N THR A 59 0.18 8.54 -7.96
CA THR A 59 -0.12 8.14 -6.58
C THR A 59 -0.89 6.83 -6.59
N LYS A 60 -0.67 6.01 -5.56
CA LYS A 60 -1.38 4.75 -5.32
C LYS A 60 -1.76 4.67 -3.85
N SER A 61 -2.96 4.19 -3.59
CA SER A 61 -3.41 3.82 -2.26
C SER A 61 -4.20 2.52 -2.34
N ALA A 62 -4.15 1.74 -1.26
CA ALA A 62 -5.10 0.66 -1.02
C ALA A 62 -6.19 1.20 -0.09
N LYS A 63 -7.46 0.84 -0.32
CA LYS A 63 -8.59 1.31 0.50
C LYS A 63 -9.54 0.17 0.82
N LEU A 64 -9.96 0.10 2.08
CA LEU A 64 -10.97 -0.87 2.53
C LEU A 64 -12.36 -0.40 2.11
N ARG A 65 -13.03 -1.16 1.25
CA ARG A 65 -14.38 -0.82 0.77
C ARG A 65 -15.48 -1.31 1.69
N LYS A 66 -15.33 -2.53 2.21
CA LYS A 66 -16.29 -3.19 3.09
C LYS A 66 -15.53 -4.01 4.12
N LEU A 67 -15.95 -3.91 5.38
CA LEU A 67 -15.40 -4.70 6.46
C LEU A 67 -16.22 -5.97 6.69
N PRO A 68 -15.58 -7.12 6.92
CA PRO A 68 -16.26 -8.34 7.34
C PRO A 68 -16.77 -8.22 8.80
N PRO A 69 -17.75 -9.04 9.22
CA PRO A 69 -18.19 -9.10 10.62
C PRO A 69 -17.08 -9.51 11.59
N PHE A 70 -16.11 -10.30 11.11
CA PHE A 70 -14.92 -10.70 11.83
C PHE A 70 -13.70 -10.27 11.03
N LEU A 71 -12.87 -9.40 11.60
CA LEU A 71 -11.65 -8.91 10.97
C LEU A 71 -10.44 -9.54 11.65
N THR A 72 -9.66 -10.29 10.89
CA THR A 72 -8.37 -10.82 11.36
C THR A 72 -7.25 -9.89 10.90
N VAL A 73 -6.32 -9.59 11.80
CA VAL A 73 -5.20 -8.68 11.54
C VAL A 73 -3.90 -9.39 11.91
N SER A 74 -3.07 -9.63 10.91
CA SER A 74 -1.78 -10.30 11.01
C SER A 74 -0.67 -9.26 11.17
N LEU A 75 -0.06 -9.19 12.35
CA LEU A 75 1.00 -8.21 12.64
C LEU A 75 2.36 -8.74 12.17
N LEU A 76 2.95 -8.11 11.15
CA LEU A 76 4.31 -8.41 10.69
C LEU A 76 5.34 -7.82 11.66
N ARG A 77 5.62 -8.57 12.73
CA ARG A 77 6.57 -8.20 13.79
C ARG A 77 8.00 -8.66 13.51
N PHE A 78 8.16 -9.63 12.63
CA PHE A 78 9.46 -10.21 12.29
C PHE A 78 10.02 -9.54 11.05
N ASN A 79 11.28 -9.11 11.12
CA ASN A 79 12.01 -8.54 10.01
C ASN A 79 13.31 -9.32 9.83
N PHE A 80 13.76 -9.43 8.58
CA PHE A 80 15.05 -10.01 8.29
C PHE A 80 16.15 -9.00 8.63
N ASP A 81 17.10 -9.40 9.48
CA ASP A 81 18.26 -8.59 9.86
C ASP A 81 19.49 -9.07 9.08
N PHE A 82 19.92 -8.27 8.10
CA PHE A 82 21.07 -8.61 7.25
C PHE A 82 22.43 -8.44 7.96
N VAL A 83 22.47 -7.81 9.15
CA VAL A 83 23.72 -7.50 9.87
C VAL A 83 24.11 -8.62 10.85
N LYS A 84 23.14 -9.40 11.34
CA LYS A 84 23.39 -10.57 12.18
C LYS A 84 23.75 -11.79 11.33
N ARG A 85 25.02 -11.86 10.90
CA ARG A 85 25.70 -13.09 10.48
C ARG A 85 26.75 -13.49 11.51
#